data_AF-A0A8B6Y2P8-F1
#
_entry.id   AF-A0A8B6Y2P8-F1
#
_cell.length_a   1.000
_cell.length_b   1.000
_cell.length_c   1.000
_cell.angle_alpha   90.00
_cell.angle_beta   90.00
_cell.angle_gamma   90.00
#
_symmetry.space_group_name_H-M   'P 1'
#
loop_
_entity.id
_entity.type
_entity.pdbx_description
1 polymer ?
#
loop_
_entity_poly.entity_id
_entity_poly.type
_entity_poly.pdbx_seq_one_letter_code
_entity_poly.pdbx_strand_id
1 'polypeptide(L)'
;MQAMLINSDLDMYYEVNDTPAMARTSNLNEELGQVKYIFSDKTGTLTCNIMELRKLSIAGFVYSAKSGEFADQKLQDDYENRDSSGYIREFFTLLSVCHTVVPERDNENPSEIIYQSASPDEGALVKGASEFGFVFNTRTPTSVIININGIEEVYEILNVLEFTSTRKRMSVIVRTPDNKIKIFCKGADTVILQRLSEDRRFEATTLGHLDDFARE
;
A
#
# COMPACT_ATOMS: atom_id res chain seq x y z
N MET A 1 -31.04 33.83 -11.38
CA MET A 1 -30.38 34.53 -10.26
C MET A 1 -29.79 33.55 -9.25
N GLN A 2 -30.59 32.64 -8.64
CA GLN A 2 -30.09 31.64 -7.68
C GLN A 2 -28.91 30.78 -8.19
N ALA A 3 -28.97 30.27 -9.42
CA ALA A 3 -27.87 29.49 -10.00
C ALA A 3 -26.55 30.27 -10.14
N MET A 4 -26.59 31.59 -10.35
CA MET A 4 -25.37 32.40 -10.39
C MET A 4 -24.74 32.55 -9.01
N LEU A 5 -25.55 32.60 -7.94
CA LEU A 5 -25.06 32.67 -6.57
C LEU A 5 -24.30 31.40 -6.20
N ILE A 6 -24.84 30.22 -6.56
CA ILE A 6 -24.16 28.93 -6.38
C ILE A 6 -22.81 28.92 -7.11
N ASN A 7 -22.78 29.41 -8.35
CA ASN A 7 -21.57 29.38 -9.18
C ASN A 7 -20.48 30.36 -8.72
N SER A 8 -20.83 31.40 -7.96
CA SER A 8 -19.90 32.43 -7.47
C SER A 8 -19.57 32.26 -5.99
N ASP A 9 -20.02 31.18 -5.36
CA ASP A 9 -19.76 30.90 -3.96
C ASP A 9 -18.34 30.34 -3.76
N LEU A 10 -17.52 31.06 -3.01
CA LEU A 10 -16.14 30.67 -2.73
C LEU A 10 -16.07 29.51 -1.72
N ASP A 11 -17.10 29.28 -0.91
CA ASP A 11 -17.14 28.14 0.01
C ASP A 11 -17.34 26.81 -0.72
N MET A 12 -17.80 26.85 -1.98
CA MET A 12 -17.97 25.69 -2.86
C MET A 12 -16.95 25.66 -4.01
N TYR A 13 -15.81 26.34 -3.84
CA TYR A 13 -14.70 26.34 -4.79
C TYR A 13 -13.60 25.37 -4.34
N TYR A 14 -13.17 24.50 -5.25
CA TYR A 14 -12.07 23.56 -5.00
C TYR A 14 -10.77 24.09 -5.61
N GLU A 15 -9.90 24.61 -4.74
CA GLU A 15 -8.66 25.31 -5.13
C GLU A 15 -7.65 24.41 -5.84
N VAL A 16 -7.52 23.15 -5.41
CA VAL A 16 -6.47 22.22 -5.89
C VAL A 16 -6.49 22.03 -7.41
N ASN A 17 -7.67 22.09 -8.03
CA ASN A 17 -7.83 21.95 -9.48
C ASN A 17 -8.59 23.12 -10.12
N ASP A 18 -8.66 24.26 -9.43
CA ASP A 18 -9.35 25.47 -9.90
C ASP A 18 -10.79 25.21 -10.40
N THR A 19 -11.58 24.47 -9.61
CA THR A 19 -12.94 24.06 -10.01
C THR A 19 -14.01 24.68 -9.11
N PRO A 20 -14.83 25.64 -9.60
CA PRO A 20 -16.00 26.14 -8.88
C PRO A 20 -17.19 25.19 -8.99
N ALA A 21 -18.13 25.31 -8.04
CA ALA A 21 -19.46 24.72 -8.20
C ALA A 21 -20.15 25.25 -9.46
N MET A 22 -20.87 24.37 -10.18
CA MET A 22 -21.54 24.73 -11.42
C MET A 22 -22.96 24.15 -11.48
N ALA A 23 -23.95 25.01 -11.26
CA ALA A 23 -25.36 24.71 -11.48
C ALA A 23 -25.66 24.66 -12.99
N ARG A 24 -25.73 23.44 -13.54
CA ARG A 24 -26.04 23.20 -14.97
C ARG A 24 -27.53 23.31 -15.31
N THR A 25 -28.40 23.12 -14.32
CA THR A 25 -29.84 23.04 -14.49
C THR A 25 -30.52 23.88 -13.41
N SER A 26 -30.98 25.09 -13.78
CA SER A 26 -31.40 26.12 -12.83
C SER A 26 -32.85 26.02 -12.36
N ASN A 27 -33.66 25.17 -12.98
CA ASN A 27 -35.07 24.95 -12.61
C ASN A 27 -35.25 23.95 -11.46
N LEU A 28 -34.18 23.35 -10.95
CA LEU A 28 -34.21 22.35 -9.87
C LEU A 28 -33.67 22.88 -8.53
N ASN A 29 -33.31 24.17 -8.45
CA ASN A 29 -32.66 24.73 -7.27
C ASN A 29 -33.52 24.63 -6.00
N GLU A 30 -34.84 24.69 -6.12
CA GLU A 30 -35.76 24.55 -4.98
C GLU A 30 -35.87 23.08 -4.50
N GLU A 31 -35.66 22.11 -5.38
CA GLU A 31 -35.68 20.68 -5.03
C GLU A 31 -34.50 20.29 -4.15
N LEU A 32 -33.36 21.00 -4.25
CA LEU A 32 -32.21 20.81 -3.36
C LEU A 32 -32.58 20.98 -1.88
N GLY A 33 -33.52 21.89 -1.58
CA GLY A 33 -34.03 22.10 -0.22
C GLY A 33 -34.98 21.00 0.29
N GLN A 34 -35.38 20.07 -0.57
CA GLN A 34 -36.35 19.00 -0.27
C GLN A 34 -35.72 17.60 -0.31
N VAL A 35 -34.40 17.50 -0.53
CA VAL A 35 -33.68 16.22 -0.61
C VAL A 35 -33.80 15.45 0.71
N LYS A 36 -34.31 14.21 0.64
CA LYS A 36 -34.41 13.29 1.78
C LYS A 36 -33.40 12.14 1.74
N TYR A 37 -32.92 11.80 0.56
CA TYR A 37 -32.02 10.67 0.33
C TYR A 37 -30.89 11.13 -0.59
N ILE A 38 -29.66 10.80 -0.22
CA ILE A 38 -28.46 11.01 -1.03
C ILE A 38 -27.96 9.62 -1.41
N PHE A 39 -27.85 9.37 -2.71
CA PHE A 39 -27.17 8.18 -3.24
C PHE A 39 -25.77 8.63 -3.65
N SER A 40 -24.75 8.06 -3.01
CA SER A 40 -23.35 8.41 -3.26
C SER A 40 -22.62 7.21 -3.84
N ASP A 41 -21.77 7.45 -4.83
CA ASP A 41 -20.81 6.45 -5.28
C ASP A 41 -19.62 6.39 -4.32
N LYS A 42 -19.01 5.22 -4.18
CA LYS A 42 -17.85 5.07 -3.30
C LYS A 42 -16.60 5.69 -3.93
N THR A 43 -16.27 5.25 -5.15
CA THR A 43 -14.99 5.58 -5.78
C THR A 43 -15.08 6.92 -6.50
N GLY A 44 -14.16 7.84 -6.23
CA GLY A 44 -14.14 9.16 -6.85
C GLY A 44 -15.16 10.16 -6.28
N THR A 45 -15.98 9.75 -5.30
CA THR A 45 -16.83 10.66 -4.50
C THR A 45 -16.49 10.55 -3.02
N LEU A 46 -16.63 9.37 -2.40
CA LEU A 46 -16.29 9.19 -0.98
C LEU A 46 -14.79 8.96 -0.76
N THR A 47 -14.10 8.35 -1.72
CA THR A 47 -12.67 8.01 -1.62
C THR A 47 -11.86 8.60 -2.77
N CYS A 48 -10.67 9.14 -2.47
CA CYS A 48 -9.74 9.74 -3.44
C CYS A 48 -8.98 8.72 -4.31
N ASN A 49 -9.23 7.41 -4.16
CA ASN A 49 -8.48 6.34 -4.83
C ASN A 49 -6.95 6.41 -4.59
N ILE A 50 -6.55 6.94 -3.43
CA ILE A 50 -5.17 6.98 -2.94
C ILE A 50 -5.10 5.99 -1.78
N MET A 51 -4.15 5.05 -1.87
CA MET A 51 -3.94 4.03 -0.84
C MET A 51 -2.63 4.34 -0.11
N GLU A 52 -2.65 4.23 1.21
CA GLU A 52 -1.52 4.53 2.09
C GLU A 52 -1.30 3.39 3.08
N LEU A 53 -0.04 3.02 3.31
CA LEU A 53 0.31 2.04 4.34
C LEU A 53 0.23 2.70 5.72
N ARG A 54 -0.80 2.34 6.50
CA ARG A 54 -1.04 2.95 7.82
C ARG A 54 -0.50 2.12 8.98
N LYS A 55 -0.69 0.80 8.97
CA LYS A 55 -0.34 -0.07 10.10
C LYS A 55 0.19 -1.41 9.62
N LEU A 56 1.06 -2.01 10.42
CA LEU A 56 1.68 -3.31 10.18
C LEU A 56 1.60 -4.16 11.47
N SER A 57 1.47 -5.47 11.30
CA SER A 57 1.65 -6.45 12.38
C SER A 57 2.79 -7.39 12.02
N ILE A 58 3.93 -7.30 12.71
CA ILE A 58 5.13 -8.10 12.45
C ILE A 58 5.54 -8.82 13.72
N ALA A 59 5.67 -10.16 13.65
CA ALA A 59 6.09 -11.01 14.77
C ALA A 59 5.34 -10.76 16.09
N GLY A 60 4.03 -10.45 16.01
CA GLY A 60 3.19 -10.19 17.18
C GLY A 60 3.24 -8.76 17.71
N PHE A 61 3.89 -7.82 17.01
CA PHE A 61 3.91 -6.40 17.36
C PHE A 61 3.22 -5.55 16.29
N VAL A 62 2.47 -4.55 16.74
CA VAL A 62 1.89 -3.53 15.85
C VAL A 62 2.84 -2.34 15.72
N TYR A 63 2.95 -1.85 14.49
CA TYR A 63 3.64 -0.64 14.08
C TYR A 63 2.69 0.24 13.27
N SER A 64 2.82 1.56 13.38
CA SER A 64 1.90 2.50 12.75
C SER A 64 2.61 3.71 12.18
N ALA A 65 2.28 4.07 10.94
CA ALA A 65 2.70 5.31 10.32
C ALA A 65 2.10 6.50 11.08
N LYS A 66 2.95 7.50 11.39
CA LYS A 66 2.49 8.79 11.92
C LYS A 66 2.48 9.79 10.78
N SER A 67 1.37 10.53 10.64
CA SER A 67 1.25 11.62 9.67
C SER A 67 1.49 11.24 8.19
N GLY A 68 1.28 9.98 7.81
CA GLY A 68 1.40 9.53 6.43
C GLY A 68 2.79 9.06 6.01
N GLU A 69 3.79 9.17 6.88
CA GLU A 69 5.14 8.63 6.66
C GLU A 69 5.38 7.44 7.58
N PHE A 70 5.97 6.37 7.04
CA PHE A 70 6.33 5.18 7.82
C PHE A 70 7.64 5.37 8.62
N ALA A 71 7.68 6.42 9.45
CA ALA A 71 8.80 6.77 10.34
C ALA A 71 8.47 6.38 11.80
N ASP A 72 8.18 5.10 12.03
CA ASP A 72 7.91 4.59 13.39
C ASP A 72 9.22 4.32 14.13
N GLN A 73 9.57 5.19 15.09
CA GLN A 73 10.78 5.04 15.92
C GLN A 73 10.85 3.66 16.57
N LYS A 74 9.71 3.11 17.03
CA LYS A 74 9.68 1.78 17.64
C LYS A 74 10.06 0.70 16.64
N LEU A 75 9.60 0.82 15.38
CA LEU A 75 9.99 -0.13 14.34
C LEU A 75 11.48 -0.05 14.05
N GLN A 76 12.04 1.16 13.99
CA GLN A 76 13.47 1.36 13.81
C GLN A 76 14.27 0.74 14.97
N ASP A 77 13.86 1.00 16.21
CA ASP A 77 14.49 0.44 17.41
C ASP A 77 14.42 -1.09 17.43
N ASP A 78 13.26 -1.67 17.09
CA ASP A 78 13.06 -3.12 17.00
C ASP A 78 13.84 -3.77 15.85
N TYR A 79 14.09 -3.03 14.78
CA TYR A 79 14.93 -3.49 13.66
C TYR A 79 16.41 -3.49 14.02
N GLU A 80 16.86 -2.52 14.81
CA GLU A 80 18.22 -2.48 15.36
C GLU A 80 18.43 -3.53 16.47
N ASN A 81 17.35 -3.96 17.12
CA ASN A 81 17.37 -5.02 18.11
C ASN A 81 17.48 -6.41 17.45
N ARG A 82 18.55 -7.15 17.81
CA ARG A 82 18.94 -8.38 17.09
C ARG A 82 17.89 -9.48 17.09
N ASP A 83 17.03 -9.58 18.11
CA ASP A 83 16.06 -10.69 18.22
C ASP A 83 14.85 -10.56 17.26
N SER A 84 14.39 -9.33 16.96
CA SER A 84 13.24 -9.06 16.07
C SER A 84 13.65 -8.66 14.66
N SER A 85 14.89 -8.20 14.47
CA SER A 85 15.46 -7.73 13.21
C SER A 85 15.21 -8.68 12.02
N GLY A 86 15.32 -9.99 12.24
CA GLY A 86 15.12 -10.99 11.20
C GLY A 86 13.70 -11.01 10.63
N TYR A 87 12.68 -10.89 11.49
CA TYR A 87 11.28 -10.87 11.05
C TYR A 87 10.93 -9.60 10.30
N ILE A 88 11.40 -8.45 10.81
CA ILE A 88 11.19 -7.15 10.17
C ILE A 88 11.84 -7.12 8.79
N ARG A 89 13.09 -7.60 8.70
CA ARG A 89 13.81 -7.71 7.44
C ARG A 89 13.04 -8.54 6.42
N GLU A 90 12.64 -9.76 6.79
CA GLU A 90 11.89 -10.66 5.90
C GLU A 90 10.55 -10.05 5.47
N PHE A 91 9.87 -9.34 6.37
CA PHE A 91 8.61 -8.66 6.07
C PHE A 91 8.79 -7.59 4.99
N PHE A 92 9.75 -6.67 5.16
CA PHE A 92 9.98 -5.61 4.18
C PHE A 92 10.61 -6.13 2.88
N THR A 93 11.48 -7.15 2.95
CA THR A 93 11.95 -7.85 1.73
C THR A 93 10.77 -8.46 0.97
N LEU A 94 9.79 -9.07 1.65
CA LEU A 94 8.58 -9.57 0.99
C LEU A 94 7.82 -8.44 0.29
N LEU A 95 7.65 -7.29 0.93
CA LEU A 95 6.97 -6.14 0.34
C LEU A 95 7.70 -5.58 -0.88
N SER A 96 9.04 -5.56 -0.88
CA SER A 96 9.87 -5.04 -1.97
C SER A 96 10.20 -6.06 -3.08
N VAL A 97 9.82 -7.33 -2.93
CA VAL A 97 10.09 -8.40 -3.92
C VAL A 97 8.82 -9.02 -4.49
N CYS A 98 7.81 -9.27 -3.65
CA CYS A 98 6.60 -10.00 -4.03
C CYS A 98 5.50 -9.06 -4.55
N HIS A 99 5.69 -8.47 -5.73
CA HIS A 99 4.72 -7.61 -6.42
C HIS A 99 4.95 -7.63 -7.93
N THR A 100 4.19 -6.85 -8.71
CA THR A 100 4.47 -6.56 -10.14
C THR A 100 4.73 -5.08 -10.44
N VAL A 101 4.83 -4.22 -9.41
CA VAL A 101 5.18 -2.79 -9.55
C VAL A 101 6.42 -2.57 -10.42
N VAL A 102 6.38 -1.52 -11.25
CA VAL A 102 7.45 -1.06 -12.12
C VAL A 102 8.03 0.23 -11.55
N PRO A 103 9.36 0.32 -11.31
CA PRO A 103 9.99 1.54 -10.85
C PRO A 103 10.37 2.40 -12.06
N GLU A 104 10.00 3.68 -12.04
CA GLU A 104 10.40 4.68 -13.02
C GLU A 104 11.19 5.77 -12.29
N ARG A 105 12.31 6.20 -12.86
CA ARG A 105 13.07 7.32 -12.28
C ARG A 105 12.53 8.62 -12.83
N ASP A 106 12.38 9.60 -11.95
CA ASP A 106 11.98 10.94 -12.36
C ASP A 106 13.08 11.56 -13.27
N ASN A 107 12.66 12.19 -14.37
CA ASN A 107 13.56 12.85 -15.31
C ASN A 107 14.19 14.13 -14.72
N GLU A 108 13.47 14.82 -13.83
CA GLU A 108 13.91 16.03 -13.15
C GLU A 108 14.74 15.71 -11.90
N ASN A 109 14.35 14.66 -11.16
CA ASN A 109 15.05 14.19 -9.97
C ASN A 109 15.44 12.70 -10.08
N PRO A 110 16.60 12.36 -10.67
CA PRO A 110 17.01 10.96 -10.88
C PRO A 110 17.21 10.12 -9.60
N SER A 111 17.19 10.76 -8.42
CA SER A 111 17.21 10.14 -7.09
C SER A 111 15.82 9.70 -6.62
N GLU A 112 14.75 10.22 -7.22
CA GLU A 112 13.37 9.88 -6.88
C GLU A 112 12.87 8.75 -7.78
N ILE A 113 12.23 7.76 -7.14
CA ILE A 113 11.66 6.59 -7.83
C ILE A 113 10.14 6.67 -7.71
N ILE A 114 9.49 6.73 -8.86
CA ILE A 114 8.03 6.69 -8.99
C ILE A 114 7.62 5.23 -9.20
N TYR A 115 6.75 4.72 -8.33
CA TYR A 115 6.28 3.34 -8.38
C TYR A 115 4.97 3.23 -9.16
N GLN A 116 5.06 2.77 -10.42
CA GLN A 116 3.90 2.50 -11.25
C GLN A 116 3.32 1.12 -10.95
N SER A 117 2.03 1.06 -10.66
CA SER A 117 1.36 -0.19 -10.31
C SER A 117 -0.05 -0.27 -10.90
N ALA A 118 -0.45 -1.47 -11.32
CA ALA A 118 -1.82 -1.73 -11.77
C ALA A 118 -2.82 -1.79 -10.61
N SER A 119 -2.33 -1.95 -9.38
CA SER A 119 -3.13 -2.02 -8.16
C SER A 119 -2.59 -1.00 -7.16
N PRO A 120 -3.40 0.00 -6.74
CA PRO A 120 -2.93 1.05 -5.83
C PRO A 120 -2.43 0.49 -4.50
N ASP A 121 -2.98 -0.64 -4.04
CA ASP A 121 -2.53 -1.37 -2.86
C ASP A 121 -1.07 -1.84 -2.98
N GLU A 122 -0.66 -2.33 -4.15
CA GLU A 122 0.73 -2.77 -4.34
C GLU A 122 1.69 -1.58 -4.34
N GLY A 123 1.30 -0.48 -5.00
CA GLY A 123 2.07 0.76 -4.98
C GLY A 123 2.27 1.29 -3.56
N ALA A 124 1.20 1.32 -2.76
CA ALA A 124 1.26 1.76 -1.36
C ALA A 124 2.18 0.89 -0.49
N LEU A 125 2.13 -0.44 -0.67
CA LEU A 125 2.99 -1.37 0.06
C LEU A 125 4.47 -1.20 -0.29
N VAL A 126 4.80 -1.08 -1.59
CA VAL A 126 6.19 -0.87 -2.05
C VAL A 126 6.70 0.50 -1.61
N LYS A 127 5.86 1.54 -1.69
CA LYS A 127 6.18 2.88 -1.19
C LYS A 127 6.50 2.85 0.31
N GLY A 128 5.63 2.24 1.13
CA GLY A 128 5.86 2.11 2.57
C GLY A 128 7.13 1.33 2.92
N ALA A 129 7.47 0.30 2.13
CA ALA A 129 8.74 -0.40 2.30
C ALA A 129 9.97 0.46 1.93
N SER A 130 9.85 1.26 0.88
CA SER A 130 10.87 2.21 0.46
C SER A 130 11.13 3.29 1.51
N GLU A 131 10.07 3.82 2.14
CA GLU A 131 10.16 4.80 3.24
C GLU A 131 10.90 4.23 4.46
N PHE A 132 10.80 2.92 4.71
CA PHE A 132 11.53 2.24 5.78
C PHE A 132 12.95 1.78 5.37
N GLY A 133 13.45 2.18 4.19
CA GLY A 133 14.81 1.88 3.75
C GLY A 133 15.00 0.57 2.98
N PHE A 134 13.90 -0.10 2.57
CA PHE A 134 13.89 -1.27 1.69
C PHE A 134 13.44 -0.85 0.29
N VAL A 135 14.31 -0.10 -0.38
CA VAL A 135 14.01 0.58 -1.65
C VAL A 135 13.99 -0.43 -2.79
N PHE A 136 12.88 -0.53 -3.50
CA PHE A 136 12.78 -1.31 -4.73
C PHE A 136 13.38 -0.51 -5.89
N ASN A 137 14.54 -0.91 -6.42
CA ASN A 137 15.28 -0.12 -7.40
C ASN A 137 14.97 -0.54 -8.83
N THR A 138 15.06 -1.84 -9.12
CA THR A 138 14.97 -2.36 -10.50
C THR A 138 14.25 -3.69 -10.54
N ARG A 139 13.46 -3.90 -11.60
CA ARG A 139 12.91 -5.20 -11.96
C ARG A 139 13.28 -5.56 -13.39
N THR A 140 13.76 -6.78 -13.56
CA THR A 140 13.93 -7.43 -14.86
C THR A 140 13.01 -8.66 -14.94
N PRO A 141 12.87 -9.31 -16.11
CA PRO A 141 12.11 -10.56 -16.20
C PRO A 141 12.65 -11.69 -15.30
N THR A 142 13.93 -11.63 -14.91
CA THR A 142 14.61 -12.70 -14.17
C THR A 142 15.15 -12.25 -12.81
N SER A 143 14.96 -11.00 -12.40
CA SER A 143 15.46 -10.50 -11.12
C SER A 143 14.69 -9.30 -10.58
N VAL A 144 14.69 -9.19 -9.25
CA VAL A 144 14.34 -7.98 -8.51
C VAL A 144 15.59 -7.49 -7.78
N ILE A 145 15.89 -6.21 -7.89
CA ILE A 145 17.01 -5.57 -7.20
C ILE A 145 16.43 -4.58 -6.18
N ILE A 146 16.76 -4.81 -4.92
CA ILE A 146 16.37 -3.94 -3.81
C ILE A 146 17.61 -3.37 -3.14
N ASN A 147 17.52 -2.14 -2.64
CA ASN A 147 18.56 -1.51 -1.83
C ASN A 147 18.08 -1.49 -0.38
N ILE A 148 18.85 -2.13 0.51
CA ILE A 148 18.57 -2.17 1.94
C ILE A 148 19.68 -1.39 2.64
N ASN A 149 19.35 -0.22 3.20
CA ASN A 149 20.29 0.64 3.92
C ASN A 149 21.59 0.93 3.14
N GLY A 150 21.49 1.16 1.83
CA GLY A 150 22.62 1.44 0.95
C GLY A 150 23.24 0.19 0.30
N ILE A 151 22.89 -1.02 0.73
CA ILE A 151 23.42 -2.27 0.19
C ILE A 151 22.45 -2.83 -0.85
N GLU A 152 22.94 -3.02 -2.07
CA GLU A 152 22.16 -3.63 -3.14
C GLU A 152 22.09 -5.15 -2.99
N GLU A 153 20.89 -5.71 -3.07
CA GLU A 153 20.62 -7.14 -3.06
C GLU A 153 19.82 -7.55 -4.29
N VAL A 154 20.28 -8.64 -4.90
CA VAL A 154 19.68 -9.20 -6.12
C VAL A 154 18.95 -10.49 -5.77
N TYR A 155 17.66 -10.52 -6.05
CA TYR A 155 16.80 -11.69 -5.92
C TYR A 155 16.47 -12.21 -7.33
N GLU A 156 16.97 -13.39 -7.68
CA GLU A 156 16.68 -14.04 -8.97
C GLU A 156 15.24 -14.54 -8.96
N ILE A 157 14.42 -14.14 -9.93
CA ILE A 157 13.04 -14.61 -10.08
C ILE A 157 13.09 -15.97 -10.78
N LEU A 158 12.65 -17.01 -10.08
CA LEU A 158 12.52 -18.36 -10.63
C LEU A 158 11.11 -18.60 -11.17
N ASN A 159 10.09 -18.04 -10.50
CA ASN A 159 8.71 -18.10 -10.97
C ASN A 159 7.85 -17.00 -10.31
N VAL A 160 6.85 -16.51 -11.03
CA VAL A 160 5.83 -15.60 -10.53
C VAL A 160 4.47 -16.28 -10.64
N LEU A 161 3.80 -16.43 -9.51
CA LEU A 161 2.43 -16.90 -9.43
C LEU A 161 1.52 -15.70 -9.17
N GLU A 162 1.06 -15.08 -10.25
CA GLU A 162 0.27 -13.85 -10.24
C GLU A 162 -1.00 -13.92 -9.40
N PHE A 163 -1.43 -12.76 -8.90
CA PHE A 163 -2.71 -12.64 -8.24
C PHE A 163 -3.86 -12.98 -9.20
N THR A 164 -4.82 -13.77 -8.72
CA THR A 164 -6.11 -13.96 -9.41
C THR A 164 -7.25 -13.88 -8.41
N SER A 165 -8.43 -13.48 -8.87
CA SER A 165 -9.65 -13.42 -8.02
C SER A 165 -9.99 -14.77 -7.39
N THR A 166 -9.69 -15.88 -8.08
CA THR A 166 -9.85 -17.24 -7.56
C THR A 166 -8.81 -17.58 -6.49
N ARG A 167 -7.54 -17.17 -6.67
CA ARG A 167 -6.47 -17.48 -5.70
C ARG A 167 -6.47 -16.56 -4.49
N LYS A 168 -6.89 -15.30 -4.65
CA LYS A 168 -6.82 -14.20 -3.67
C LYS A 168 -5.45 -14.04 -3.00
N ARG A 169 -4.38 -14.44 -3.70
CA ARG A 169 -2.98 -14.32 -3.28
C ARG A 169 -2.05 -14.28 -4.49
N MET A 170 -0.89 -13.68 -4.28
CA MET A 170 0.25 -13.66 -5.17
C MET A 170 1.43 -14.37 -4.50
N SER A 171 2.29 -15.02 -5.29
CA SER A 171 3.55 -15.57 -4.77
C SER A 171 4.68 -15.38 -5.78
N VAL A 172 5.90 -15.21 -5.28
CA VAL A 172 7.11 -15.20 -6.10
C VAL A 172 8.09 -16.20 -5.52
N ILE A 173 8.65 -17.06 -6.38
CA ILE A 173 9.71 -17.98 -6.04
C ILE A 173 11.02 -17.33 -6.48
N VAL A 174 11.94 -17.16 -5.55
CA VAL A 174 13.22 -16.49 -5.80
C VAL A 174 14.40 -17.32 -5.34
N ARG A 175 15.55 -17.10 -5.99
CA ARG A 175 16.86 -17.38 -5.39
C ARG A 175 17.34 -16.12 -4.68
N THR A 176 17.62 -16.24 -3.40
CA THR A 176 18.13 -15.15 -2.57
C THR A 176 19.62 -14.89 -2.83
N PRO A 177 20.17 -13.75 -2.37
CA PRO A 177 21.60 -13.47 -2.48
C PRO A 177 22.52 -14.53 -1.86
N ASP A 178 22.05 -15.24 -0.84
CA ASP A 178 22.75 -16.37 -0.20
C ASP A 178 22.48 -17.73 -0.88
N ASN A 179 22.04 -17.73 -2.14
CA ASN A 179 21.78 -18.90 -2.98
C ASN A 179 20.68 -19.86 -2.49
N LYS A 180 19.86 -19.45 -1.53
CA LYS A 180 18.70 -20.25 -1.07
C LYS A 180 17.50 -20.01 -1.97
N ILE A 181 16.68 -21.04 -2.13
CA ILE A 181 15.38 -20.89 -2.79
C ILE A 181 14.35 -20.53 -1.72
N LYS A 182 13.64 -19.43 -1.93
CA LYS A 182 12.60 -18.93 -1.01
C LYS A 182 11.33 -18.61 -1.79
N ILE A 183 10.18 -18.86 -1.16
CA ILE A 183 8.88 -18.42 -1.67
C ILE A 183 8.37 -17.29 -0.79
N PHE A 184 8.05 -16.15 -1.42
CA PHE A 184 7.31 -15.07 -0.80
C PHE A 184 5.86 -15.15 -1.24
N CYS A 185 4.92 -14.91 -0.32
CA CYS A 185 3.50 -15.02 -0.59
C CYS A 185 2.73 -13.95 0.18
N LYS A 186 1.88 -13.20 -0.53
CA LYS A 186 0.97 -12.19 0.03
C LYS A 186 -0.44 -12.41 -0.47
N GLY A 187 -1.45 -12.16 0.35
CA GLY A 187 -2.86 -12.36 -0.03
C GLY A 187 -3.80 -12.17 1.14
N ALA A 188 -5.07 -12.48 0.93
CA ALA A 188 -6.09 -12.40 1.96
C ALA A 188 -5.74 -13.29 3.16
N ASP A 189 -5.95 -12.76 4.36
CA ASP A 189 -5.82 -13.43 5.66
C ASP A 189 -6.38 -14.86 5.66
N THR A 190 -7.64 -15.04 5.28
CA THR A 190 -8.34 -16.33 5.19
C THR A 190 -7.66 -17.33 4.28
N VAL A 191 -6.98 -16.87 3.23
CA VAL A 191 -6.26 -17.73 2.27
C VAL A 191 -4.86 -18.06 2.76
N ILE A 192 -4.18 -17.12 3.43
CA ILE A 192 -2.83 -17.33 3.96
C ILE A 192 -2.87 -18.23 5.20
N LEU A 193 -3.79 -18.00 6.13
CA LEU A 193 -3.92 -18.75 7.39
C LEU A 193 -4.12 -20.25 7.18
N GLN A 194 -4.87 -20.64 6.15
CA GLN A 194 -5.07 -22.05 5.77
C GLN A 194 -3.81 -22.78 5.31
N ARG A 195 -2.72 -22.04 5.05
CA ARG A 195 -1.45 -22.56 4.49
C ARG A 195 -0.27 -22.40 5.45
N LEU A 196 -0.54 -21.97 6.69
CA LEU A 196 0.47 -21.95 7.73
C LEU A 196 0.83 -23.38 8.15
N SER A 197 2.11 -23.58 8.48
CA SER A 197 2.60 -24.80 9.12
C SER A 197 1.95 -25.00 10.50
N GLU A 198 2.30 -26.09 11.19
CA GLU A 198 1.84 -26.33 12.57
C GLU A 198 2.49 -25.37 13.58
N ASP A 199 3.67 -24.83 13.28
CA ASP A 199 4.36 -23.84 14.13
C ASP A 199 3.76 -22.43 13.93
N ARG A 200 2.68 -22.15 14.64
CA ARG A 200 1.83 -20.94 14.46
C ARG A 200 1.97 -19.92 15.60
N ARG A 201 3.20 -19.63 15.99
CA ARG A 201 3.54 -18.80 17.17
C ARG A 201 2.82 -17.45 17.23
N PHE A 202 2.60 -16.83 16.08
CA PHE A 202 2.06 -15.47 15.99
C PHE A 202 0.61 -15.44 15.46
N GLU A 203 -0.02 -16.57 15.17
CA GLU A 203 -1.33 -16.62 14.51
C GLU A 203 -2.42 -15.90 15.32
N ALA A 204 -2.61 -16.28 16.58
CA ALA A 204 -3.65 -15.71 17.44
C ALA A 204 -3.49 -14.21 17.64
N THR A 205 -2.27 -13.75 17.92
CA THR A 205 -1.96 -12.32 18.10
C THR A 205 -2.18 -11.54 16.80
N THR A 206 -1.71 -12.06 15.66
CA THR A 206 -1.88 -11.41 14.36
C THR A 206 -3.35 -11.32 13.97
N LEU A 207 -4.15 -12.36 14.22
CA LEU A 207 -5.59 -12.34 14.01
C LEU A 207 -6.28 -11.25 14.83
N GLY A 208 -5.91 -11.11 16.11
CA GLY A 208 -6.42 -10.02 16.95
C GLY A 208 -6.12 -8.63 16.35
N HIS A 209 -4.89 -8.41 15.89
CA HIS A 209 -4.52 -7.15 15.23
C HIS A 209 -5.28 -6.90 13.93
N LEU A 210 -5.49 -7.93 13.10
CA LEU A 210 -6.23 -7.82 11.85
C LEU A 210 -7.71 -7.47 12.10
N ASP A 211 -8.32 -8.07 13.12
CA ASP A 211 -9.69 -7.74 13.55
C ASP A 211 -9.79 -6.29 14.02
N ASP A 212 -8.79 -5.79 14.75
CA ASP A 212 -8.73 -4.40 15.19
C ASP A 212 -8.58 -3.45 14.00
N PHE A 213 -7.69 -3.76 13.04
CA PHE A 213 -7.50 -2.95 11.83
C PHE A 213 -8.76 -2.89 10.95
N ALA A 214 -9.57 -3.95 10.92
CA ALA A 214 -10.79 -4.00 10.12
C ALA A 214 -11.95 -3.19 10.72
N ARG A 215 -11.87 -2.80 12.00
CA ARG A 215 -12.91 -2.05 12.72
C ARG A 215 -12.69 -0.53 12.70
N GLU A 216 -11.50 -0.09 12.32
CA GLU A 216 -11.15 1.33 12.16
C GLU A 216 -11.73 1.92 10.86
#